data_AF-A0A817LL29-F1
#
_entry.id   AF-A0A817LL29-F1
#
_cell.length_a   1.000
_cell.length_b   1.000
_cell.length_c   1.000
_cell.angle_alpha   90.00
_cell.angle_beta   90.00
_cell.angle_gamma   90.00
#
_symmetry.space_group_name_H-M   'P 1'
#
loop_
_entity.id
_entity.type
_entity.pdbx_description
1 polymer ?
#
loop_
_entity_poly.entity_id
_entity_poly.type
_entity_poly.pdbx_seq_one_letter_code
_entity_poly.pdbx_strand_id
1 'polypeptide(L)'
;MGERTTEVTVKKKNNVTHSYTVQPVTSAVGQLSGKFFLILQEKENEFGKRVQNDLIVPPNVVVQASKSGKSSDEKHRIFLNEVLRPLAGRKFLLFLDCWKTQADLTTFRAVFPNQNSQLLIFPEGSTGYMQPQHISLFRSWRYFHKKIEHYIHINRTEMTINDLTTRTDKASNELVKSRKENGRYINSFNPKFKFPSPALALKWKITALDNTQLPSTKQELDNILPVIRYEKPEELYLKKPGLRFIWIGHASCFVQMNNFRFLVDPVFSERCGITPSTGPKRFRPPALRINDLPDDLDAILISHNHFDHLDYSSVKSLNRRYGEQLTWFCGRGTRQWFLNRHVHNVVELDWWEEYHLLKKEVNIAFCPAQHWSRRSAFDLNKSLWGSFAVWDATHKFYFAGDTGYTHNISIFRHIGKKYGPFDLSAIPIGAYEPRWMMEAQHVSPDEAVQIHIDVRSKKSIGIHWGTWALANEYFMEPPKKLAHAVQSKLLNSSSFIVVKHGEVFDLP
;
A
#
# COMPACT_ATOMS: atom_id res chain seq x y z
N MET A 1 -2.81 31.41 -10.21
CA MET A 1 -4.14 30.85 -9.85
C MET A 1 -4.25 29.48 -10.55
N GLY A 2 -5.19 28.57 -10.27
CA GLY A 2 -6.21 28.48 -9.22
C GLY A 2 -5.87 27.40 -8.15
N GLU A 3 -6.72 26.76 -7.34
CA GLU A 3 -8.12 26.92 -6.91
C GLU A 3 -8.49 25.70 -6.02
N ARG A 4 -9.46 25.78 -5.10
CA ARG A 4 -10.06 24.57 -4.49
C ARG A 4 -11.52 24.78 -4.12
N THR A 5 -12.38 23.91 -4.63
CA THR A 5 -13.82 23.84 -4.37
C THR A 5 -14.13 23.24 -3.00
N THR A 6 -15.14 23.80 -2.32
CA THR A 6 -15.78 23.21 -1.13
C THR A 6 -16.91 22.30 -1.58
N GLU A 7 -16.77 20.98 -1.40
CA GLU A 7 -17.66 20.01 -2.04
C GLU A 7 -19.09 19.96 -1.45
N VAL A 8 -19.23 20.20 -0.14
CA VAL A 8 -20.51 20.45 0.55
C VAL A 8 -20.24 21.34 1.75
N THR A 9 -20.91 22.50 1.83
CA THR A 9 -21.14 23.15 3.13
C THR A 9 -22.41 22.55 3.71
N VAL A 10 -22.29 21.70 4.74
CA VAL A 10 -23.48 21.32 5.52
C VAL A 10 -23.92 22.57 6.26
N LYS A 11 -24.93 23.27 5.73
CA LYS A 11 -25.64 24.31 6.47
C LYS A 11 -26.21 23.62 7.70
N LYS A 12 -25.60 23.89 8.85
CA LYS A 12 -25.87 23.27 10.15
C LYS A 12 -27.36 23.48 10.49
N LYS A 13 -28.24 22.55 10.08
CA LYS A 13 -29.69 22.73 10.19
C LYS A 13 -30.16 22.69 11.65
N ASN A 14 -29.35 22.11 12.53
CA ASN A 14 -29.32 22.41 13.96
C ASN A 14 -27.92 22.89 14.34
N ASN A 15 -27.82 24.11 14.89
CA ASN A 15 -26.58 24.56 15.52
C ASN A 15 -26.45 23.89 16.90
N VAL A 16 -26.16 22.59 16.93
CA VAL A 16 -26.00 21.83 18.17
C VAL A 16 -24.74 22.33 18.86
N THR A 17 -24.93 23.17 19.89
CA THR A 17 -23.91 23.64 20.83
C THR A 17 -23.95 22.81 22.11
N HIS A 18 -23.96 21.49 21.97
CA HIS A 18 -23.85 20.59 23.13
C HIS A 18 -22.37 20.38 23.41
N SER A 19 -21.96 20.64 24.65
CA SER A 19 -20.65 20.19 25.12
C SER A 19 -20.68 18.67 25.18
N TYR A 20 -19.58 18.01 24.81
CA TYR A 20 -19.49 16.56 24.91
C TYR A 20 -18.07 16.14 25.30
N THR A 21 -17.96 15.06 26.06
CA THR A 21 -16.71 14.37 26.34
C THR A 21 -16.66 13.09 25.52
N VAL A 22 -15.56 12.85 24.80
CA VAL A 22 -15.27 11.55 24.19
C VAL A 22 -14.08 10.94 24.91
N GLN A 23 -14.21 9.70 25.37
CA GLN A 23 -13.08 8.90 25.88
C GLN A 23 -12.84 7.75 24.90
N PRO A 24 -12.00 7.95 23.87
CA PRO A 24 -11.52 6.86 23.05
C PRO A 24 -10.51 6.03 23.83
N VAL A 25 -10.47 4.72 23.56
CA VAL A 25 -9.41 3.85 24.05
C VAL A 25 -8.46 3.57 22.88
N THR A 26 -7.18 3.85 23.06
CA THR A 26 -6.14 3.66 22.04
C THR A 26 -5.10 2.64 22.48
N SER A 27 -4.71 1.77 21.57
CA SER A 27 -3.53 0.91 21.71
C SER A 27 -2.23 1.72 21.67
N ALA A 28 -1.12 1.14 22.11
CA ALA A 28 0.21 1.76 22.06
C ALA A 28 0.69 2.09 20.62
N VAL A 29 0.08 1.50 19.59
CA VAL A 29 0.35 1.80 18.17
C VAL A 29 -0.61 2.84 17.58
N GLY A 30 -1.33 3.60 18.43
CA GLY A 30 -2.18 4.72 18.03
C GLY A 30 -3.57 4.34 17.48
N GLN A 31 -3.89 3.05 17.38
CA GLN A 31 -5.19 2.60 16.89
C GLN A 31 -6.28 2.62 17.97
N LEU A 32 -7.49 2.98 17.57
CA LEU A 32 -8.70 2.93 18.38
C LEU A 32 -9.13 1.47 18.62
N SER A 33 -9.39 1.10 19.88
CA SER A 33 -9.62 -0.28 20.32
C SER A 33 -10.69 -0.33 21.41
N GLY A 34 -11.72 -1.16 21.24
CA GLY A 34 -12.86 -1.23 22.16
C GLY A 34 -14.00 -0.27 21.75
N LYS A 35 -14.94 -0.03 22.67
CA LYS A 35 -16.06 0.91 22.44
C LYS A 35 -15.60 2.36 22.64
N PHE A 36 -16.29 3.32 22.04
CA PHE A 36 -16.15 4.74 22.37
C PHE A 36 -17.08 5.12 23.51
N PHE A 37 -16.59 5.83 24.52
CA PHE A 37 -17.45 6.42 25.54
C PHE A 37 -17.77 7.87 25.16
N LEU A 38 -19.05 8.20 25.02
CA LEU A 38 -19.54 9.53 24.66
C LEU A 38 -20.45 10.05 25.76
N ILE A 39 -20.10 11.17 26.37
CA ILE A 39 -20.94 11.89 27.32
C ILE A 39 -21.48 13.14 26.63
N LEU A 40 -22.78 13.22 26.44
CA LEU A 40 -23.48 14.38 25.89
C LEU A 40 -23.98 15.28 27.02
N GLN A 41 -23.86 16.60 26.84
CA GLN A 41 -24.45 17.54 27.78
C GLN A 41 -25.97 17.62 27.59
N GLU A 42 -26.71 17.24 28.62
CA GLU A 42 -28.19 17.30 28.68
C GLU A 42 -28.63 18.24 29.81
N LYS A 43 -29.91 18.65 29.81
CA LYS A 43 -30.44 19.55 30.88
C LYS A 43 -30.59 18.83 32.22
N GLU A 44 -31.08 17.61 32.17
CA GLU A 44 -31.07 16.66 33.27
C GLU A 44 -29.96 15.63 33.03
N ASN A 45 -29.58 14.84 34.04
CA ASN A 45 -28.50 13.85 33.91
C ASN A 45 -28.86 12.62 33.04
N GLU A 46 -29.93 12.72 32.25
CA GLU A 46 -30.57 11.66 31.47
C GLU A 46 -31.05 12.23 30.13
N PHE A 47 -31.13 11.38 29.11
CA PHE A 47 -31.76 11.74 27.84
C PHE A 47 -33.27 11.91 28.02
N GLY A 48 -33.86 12.99 27.49
CA GLY A 48 -35.32 13.14 27.50
C GLY A 48 -36.01 12.06 26.66
N LYS A 49 -37.26 11.69 27.01
CA LYS A 49 -38.02 10.58 26.39
C LYS A 49 -37.99 10.55 24.85
N ARG A 50 -38.08 11.72 24.20
CA ARG A 50 -37.97 11.80 22.73
C ARG A 50 -36.60 11.38 22.20
N VAL A 51 -35.53 11.83 22.87
CA VAL A 51 -34.16 11.41 22.53
C VAL A 51 -34.01 9.92 22.80
N GLN A 52 -34.50 9.39 23.91
CA GLN A 52 -34.43 7.94 24.20
C GLN A 52 -35.09 7.08 23.11
N ASN A 53 -36.22 7.53 22.56
CA ASN A 53 -36.93 6.80 21.49
C ASN A 53 -36.24 6.91 20.11
N ASP A 54 -35.62 8.05 19.80
CA ASP A 54 -35.04 8.35 18.48
C ASP A 54 -33.51 8.10 18.41
N LEU A 55 -32.83 7.83 19.53
CA LEU A 55 -31.36 7.72 19.63
C LEU A 55 -30.84 6.38 19.10
N ILE A 56 -30.34 6.39 17.87
CA ILE A 56 -29.59 5.28 17.29
C ILE A 56 -28.16 5.26 17.85
N VAL A 57 -27.86 4.30 18.72
CA VAL A 57 -26.50 4.08 19.26
C VAL A 57 -25.81 2.93 18.50
N PRO A 58 -24.68 3.18 17.80
CA PRO A 58 -23.92 2.11 17.15
C PRO A 58 -23.34 1.11 18.17
N PRO A 59 -23.22 -0.20 17.86
CA PRO A 59 -22.77 -1.22 18.81
C PRO A 59 -21.38 -0.98 19.44
N ASN A 60 -20.54 -0.19 18.77
CA ASN A 60 -19.20 0.20 19.22
C ASN A 60 -19.17 1.54 20.00
N VAL A 61 -20.31 2.10 20.40
CA VAL A 61 -20.41 3.34 21.16
C VAL A 61 -21.25 3.10 22.42
N VAL A 62 -20.80 3.65 23.54
CA VAL A 62 -21.55 3.76 24.80
C VAL A 62 -21.83 5.23 25.00
N VAL A 63 -23.11 5.59 24.96
CA VAL A 63 -23.57 6.98 25.06
C VAL A 63 -24.19 7.22 26.44
N GLN A 64 -23.88 8.34 27.07
CA GLN A 64 -24.35 8.75 28.39
C GLN A 64 -24.72 10.25 28.40
N ALA A 65 -25.67 10.64 29.24
CA ALA A 65 -26.08 12.04 29.43
C ALA A 65 -25.46 12.60 30.72
N SER A 66 -25.03 13.87 30.75
CA SER A 66 -24.69 14.54 32.01
C SER A 66 -24.93 16.05 31.95
N LYS A 67 -25.28 16.66 33.09
CA LYS A 67 -25.64 18.09 33.15
C LYS A 67 -24.53 19.06 32.73
N SER A 68 -23.28 18.60 32.80
CA SER A 68 -22.07 19.36 32.46
C SER A 68 -21.36 18.89 31.18
N GLY A 69 -21.81 17.79 30.57
CA GLY A 69 -21.07 17.07 29.52
C GLY A 69 -19.77 16.39 30.00
N LYS A 70 -19.46 16.43 31.31
CA LYS A 70 -18.26 15.82 31.93
C LYS A 70 -18.58 14.48 32.58
N SER A 71 -17.53 13.71 32.90
CA SER A 71 -17.62 12.42 33.61
C SER A 71 -17.75 12.58 35.12
N SER A 72 -18.67 11.84 35.73
CA SER A 72 -18.84 11.64 37.18
C SER A 72 -18.36 10.24 37.60
N ASP A 73 -18.24 9.98 38.90
CA ASP A 73 -17.82 8.67 39.45
C ASP A 73 -18.65 7.50 38.89
N GLU A 74 -19.97 7.68 38.83
CA GLU A 74 -20.92 6.74 38.22
C GLU A 74 -20.60 6.49 36.73
N LYS A 75 -20.37 7.54 35.96
CA LYS A 75 -20.08 7.43 34.52
C LYS A 75 -18.69 6.86 34.27
N HIS A 76 -17.73 7.12 35.15
CA HIS A 76 -16.44 6.46 35.14
C HIS A 76 -16.56 4.96 35.45
N ARG A 77 -17.42 4.55 36.39
CA ARG A 77 -17.77 3.14 36.63
C ARG A 77 -18.38 2.45 35.40
N ILE A 78 -19.25 3.14 34.66
CA ILE A 78 -19.78 2.63 33.39
C ILE A 78 -18.67 2.52 32.34
N PHE A 79 -17.80 3.53 32.20
CA PHE A 79 -16.63 3.44 31.30
C PHE A 79 -15.73 2.24 31.62
N LEU A 80 -15.35 2.05 32.88
CA LEU A 80 -14.52 0.92 33.31
C LEU A 80 -15.19 -0.43 32.99
N ASN A 81 -16.51 -0.58 33.23
CA ASN A 81 -17.22 -1.84 33.02
C ASN A 81 -17.63 -2.12 31.55
N GLU A 82 -18.11 -1.12 30.82
CA GLU A 82 -18.67 -1.32 29.47
C GLU A 82 -17.64 -1.18 28.35
N VAL A 83 -16.56 -0.44 28.59
CA VAL A 83 -15.54 -0.12 27.58
C VAL A 83 -14.23 -0.83 27.83
N LEU A 84 -13.74 -0.82 29.08
CA LEU A 84 -12.42 -1.39 29.41
C LEU A 84 -12.47 -2.84 29.92
N ARG A 85 -13.49 -3.26 30.67
CA ARG A 85 -13.63 -4.66 31.13
C ARG A 85 -13.67 -5.69 30.00
N PRO A 86 -14.26 -5.43 28.81
CA PRO A 86 -14.13 -6.34 27.66
C PRO A 86 -12.69 -6.52 27.14
N LEU A 87 -11.74 -5.69 27.59
CA LEU A 87 -10.30 -5.81 27.31
C LEU A 87 -9.53 -6.51 28.46
N ALA A 88 -10.20 -6.86 29.56
CA ALA A 88 -9.60 -7.59 30.68
C ALA A 88 -9.09 -8.96 30.20
N GLY A 89 -7.79 -9.21 30.43
CA GLY A 89 -7.08 -10.39 29.91
C GLY A 89 -5.95 -10.04 28.94
N ARG A 90 -5.96 -8.84 28.34
CA ARG A 90 -4.80 -8.28 27.63
C ARG A 90 -3.82 -7.64 28.63
N LYS A 91 -2.54 -7.57 28.28
CA LYS A 91 -1.61 -6.65 28.97
C LYS A 91 -1.89 -5.23 28.50
N PHE A 92 -2.18 -4.31 29.42
CA PHE A 92 -2.40 -2.91 29.10
C PHE A 92 -1.94 -1.97 30.22
N LEU A 93 -1.58 -0.76 29.81
CA LEU A 93 -1.21 0.35 30.67
C LEU A 93 -2.27 1.44 30.49
N LEU A 94 -3.01 1.75 31.55
CA LEU A 94 -4.03 2.80 31.53
C LEU A 94 -3.44 4.08 32.15
N PHE A 95 -3.52 5.18 31.40
CA PHE A 95 -3.19 6.51 31.90
C PHE A 95 -4.48 7.27 32.23
N LEU A 96 -4.61 7.77 33.46
CA LEU A 96 -5.73 8.62 33.89
C LEU A 96 -5.22 9.96 34.42
N ASP A 97 -6.03 11.00 34.29
CA ASP A 97 -5.77 12.32 34.88
C ASP A 97 -6.02 12.25 36.41
N CYS A 98 -5.42 13.15 37.19
CA CYS A 98 -5.46 13.18 38.66
C CYS A 98 -6.84 13.49 39.25
N TRP A 99 -7.88 13.58 38.43
CA TRP A 99 -9.20 14.06 38.83
C TRP A 99 -9.81 13.08 39.81
N LYS A 100 -10.39 13.59 40.90
CA LYS A 100 -10.97 12.79 42.00
C LYS A 100 -11.92 11.67 41.52
N THR A 101 -12.62 11.89 40.40
CA THR A 101 -13.58 10.96 39.80
C THR A 101 -12.93 9.81 38.98
N GLN A 102 -11.64 9.91 38.66
CA GLN A 102 -10.86 8.95 37.87
C GLN A 102 -9.75 8.26 38.71
N ALA A 103 -9.40 8.81 39.87
CA ALA A 103 -8.35 8.31 40.75
C ALA A 103 -8.77 7.16 41.69
N ASP A 104 -10.00 6.64 41.60
CA ASP A 104 -10.48 5.55 42.48
C ASP A 104 -9.88 4.18 42.13
N LEU A 105 -8.74 3.89 42.76
CA LEU A 105 -8.05 2.60 42.74
C LEU A 105 -8.94 1.42 43.20
N THR A 106 -9.96 1.66 44.01
CA THR A 106 -10.85 0.60 44.54
C THR A 106 -11.76 0.09 43.42
N THR A 107 -12.44 0.99 42.72
CA THR A 107 -13.24 0.64 41.54
C THR A 107 -12.36 0.02 40.45
N PHE A 108 -11.15 0.56 40.19
CA PHE A 108 -10.26 -0.02 39.18
C PHE A 108 -9.86 -1.47 39.51
N ARG A 109 -9.43 -1.75 40.75
CA ARG A 109 -9.05 -3.10 41.19
C ARG A 109 -10.21 -4.09 41.20
N ALA A 110 -11.43 -3.64 41.47
CA ALA A 110 -12.63 -4.48 41.40
C ALA A 110 -12.95 -4.93 39.97
N VAL A 111 -12.65 -4.10 38.96
CA VAL A 111 -12.83 -4.44 37.54
C VAL A 111 -11.64 -5.25 36.99
N PHE A 112 -10.42 -4.97 37.46
CA PHE A 112 -9.17 -5.60 37.02
C PHE A 112 -8.37 -6.18 38.20
N PRO A 113 -8.73 -7.38 38.70
CA PRO A 113 -8.09 -7.98 39.88
C PRO A 113 -6.71 -8.61 39.60
N ASN A 114 -6.29 -8.76 38.33
CA ASN A 114 -5.10 -9.51 37.94
C ASN A 114 -3.89 -8.60 37.65
N GLN A 115 -2.67 -9.06 37.95
CA GLN A 115 -1.41 -8.29 37.80
C GLN A 115 -1.01 -7.94 36.34
N ASN A 116 -1.77 -8.35 35.32
CA ASN A 116 -1.45 -8.08 33.91
C ASN A 116 -1.83 -6.66 33.44
N SER A 117 -2.48 -5.86 34.28
CA SER A 117 -2.87 -4.47 33.99
C SER A 117 -2.26 -3.50 34.99
N GLN A 118 -1.74 -2.37 34.49
CA GLN A 118 -1.20 -1.30 35.32
C GLN A 118 -2.00 -0.01 35.10
N LEU A 119 -2.20 0.75 36.19
CA LEU A 119 -2.77 2.10 36.16
C LEU A 119 -1.66 3.10 36.53
N LEU A 120 -1.50 4.13 35.71
CA LEU A 120 -0.71 5.31 36.02
C LEU A 120 -1.65 6.52 36.08
N ILE A 121 -1.60 7.22 37.21
CA ILE A 121 -2.32 8.48 37.41
C ILE A 121 -1.29 9.59 37.21
N PHE A 122 -1.59 10.56 36.34
CA PHE A 122 -0.73 11.72 36.15
C PHE A 122 -0.66 12.55 37.46
N PRO A 123 0.49 13.15 37.81
CA PRO A 123 0.58 14.01 39.00
C PRO A 123 -0.35 15.21 38.93
N GLU A 124 -0.85 15.67 40.08
CA GLU A 124 -1.71 16.87 40.13
C GLU A 124 -0.99 18.10 39.54
N GLY A 125 -1.72 18.91 38.78
CA GLY A 125 -1.18 20.07 38.06
C GLY A 125 -0.37 19.78 36.79
N SER A 126 -0.02 18.51 36.51
CA SER A 126 0.82 18.17 35.34
C SER A 126 0.13 18.29 33.98
N THR A 127 -1.21 18.21 33.93
CA THR A 127 -2.02 18.23 32.70
C THR A 127 -1.79 19.49 31.85
N GLY A 128 -1.55 20.64 32.48
CA GLY A 128 -1.24 21.89 31.78
C GLY A 128 0.14 21.93 31.12
N TYR A 129 1.10 21.14 31.62
CA TYR A 129 2.46 21.04 31.10
C TYR A 129 2.60 19.96 30.02
N MET A 130 1.78 18.91 30.07
CA MET A 130 1.83 17.79 29.12
C MET A 130 0.98 17.99 27.86
N GLN A 131 0.15 19.05 27.77
CA GLN A 131 -0.57 19.39 26.55
C GLN A 131 0.21 20.40 25.69
N PRO A 132 0.70 20.05 24.48
CA PRO A 132 1.52 20.95 23.66
C PRO A 132 0.77 22.14 23.01
N GLN A 133 -0.44 22.48 23.45
CA GLN A 133 -1.38 23.30 22.66
C GLN A 133 -1.68 24.70 23.21
N HIS A 134 -1.20 25.07 24.41
CA HIS A 134 -1.72 26.23 25.15
C HIS A 134 -0.65 27.27 25.58
N ILE A 135 0.38 27.51 24.74
CA ILE A 135 1.33 28.62 24.94
C ILE A 135 1.08 29.71 23.87
N SER A 136 1.00 30.96 24.32
CA SER A 136 0.48 32.14 23.59
C SER A 136 1.07 32.36 22.19
N LEU A 137 2.37 32.10 22.01
CA LEU A 137 3.10 32.32 20.76
C LEU A 137 2.50 31.54 19.57
N PHE A 138 2.11 30.28 19.79
CA PHE A 138 1.58 29.40 18.74
C PHE A 138 0.19 29.82 18.25
N ARG A 139 -0.60 30.50 19.09
CA ARG A 139 -1.93 31.02 18.72
C ARG A 139 -1.80 32.18 17.72
N SER A 140 -0.86 33.09 17.95
CA SER A 140 -0.56 34.20 17.04
C SER A 140 0.01 33.70 15.72
N TRP A 141 0.94 32.73 15.76
CA TRP A 141 1.46 32.06 14.56
C TRP A 141 0.34 31.39 13.74
N ARG A 142 -0.59 30.67 14.40
CA ARG A 142 -1.71 30.01 13.73
C ARG A 142 -2.71 31.01 13.12
N TYR A 143 -2.91 32.17 13.75
CA TYR A 143 -3.72 33.26 13.15
C TYR A 143 -3.05 33.91 11.95
N PHE A 144 -1.72 34.07 11.97
CA PHE A 144 -0.93 34.54 10.83
C PHE A 144 -1.00 33.56 9.65
N HIS A 145 -0.76 32.27 9.91
CA HIS A 145 -0.93 31.20 8.92
C HIS A 145 -2.34 31.19 8.31
N LYS A 146 -3.37 31.28 9.16
CA LYS A 146 -4.77 31.28 8.72
C LYS A 146 -5.18 32.54 7.92
N LYS A 147 -4.54 33.69 8.16
CA LYS A 147 -4.70 34.88 7.31
C LYS A 147 -4.07 34.69 5.93
N ILE A 148 -2.88 34.09 5.87
CA ILE A 148 -2.21 33.76 4.60
C ILE A 148 -3.05 32.73 3.81
N GLU A 149 -3.52 31.67 4.45
CA GLU A 149 -4.39 30.66 3.81
C GLU A 149 -5.70 31.27 3.28
N HIS A 150 -6.41 32.09 4.06
CA HIS A 150 -7.64 32.73 3.58
C HIS A 150 -7.40 33.70 2.41
N TYR A 151 -6.32 34.47 2.42
CA TYR A 151 -6.00 35.40 1.32
C TYR A 151 -5.66 34.65 0.01
N ILE A 152 -5.04 33.46 0.13
CA ILE A 152 -4.78 32.56 -1.01
C ILE A 152 -6.09 31.92 -1.54
N HIS A 153 -7.11 31.77 -0.68
CA HIS A 153 -8.34 31.06 -1.01
C HIS A 153 -9.36 31.89 -1.81
N ILE A 154 -9.40 33.21 -1.59
CA ILE A 154 -10.42 34.12 -2.18
C ILE A 154 -10.13 34.45 -3.65
N ASN A 155 -8.86 34.72 -4.01
CA ASN A 155 -8.49 35.24 -5.34
C ASN A 155 -8.31 34.15 -6.43
N ARG A 156 -9.16 33.10 -6.44
CA ARG A 156 -9.01 31.96 -7.37
C ARG A 156 -10.32 31.42 -8.01
N THR A 157 -11.50 31.84 -7.53
CA THR A 157 -12.91 31.43 -7.79
C THR A 157 -13.69 31.79 -9.09
N GLU A 158 -13.61 31.07 -10.22
CA GLU A 158 -14.64 31.21 -11.30
C GLU A 158 -15.04 29.87 -11.95
N MET A 159 -16.18 29.29 -11.54
CA MET A 159 -16.93 28.28 -12.31
C MET A 159 -18.42 28.19 -11.87
N THR A 160 -19.26 27.72 -12.79
CA THR A 160 -20.73 27.93 -12.77
C THR A 160 -21.55 26.80 -12.14
N ILE A 161 -22.82 27.08 -11.83
CA ILE A 161 -23.69 26.38 -10.86
C ILE A 161 -24.12 24.92 -11.21
N ASN A 162 -23.85 24.41 -12.42
CA ASN A 162 -24.46 23.15 -12.90
C ASN A 162 -23.92 21.85 -12.27
N ASP A 163 -22.79 21.88 -11.55
CA ASP A 163 -22.14 20.66 -11.01
C ASP A 163 -22.70 20.19 -9.64
N LEU A 164 -23.69 20.88 -9.06
CA LEU A 164 -24.09 20.69 -7.65
C LEU A 164 -25.25 19.71 -7.38
N THR A 165 -25.75 18.97 -8.37
CA THR A 165 -26.98 18.15 -8.23
C THR A 165 -26.85 16.65 -8.53
N THR A 166 -25.73 15.99 -8.19
CA THR A 166 -25.70 14.52 -7.98
C THR A 166 -24.65 14.09 -6.95
N ARG A 167 -25.04 13.96 -5.67
CA ARG A 167 -24.24 13.28 -4.64
C ARG A 167 -25.06 12.27 -3.84
N THR A 168 -25.43 11.19 -4.53
CA THR A 168 -25.70 9.87 -3.96
C THR A 168 -24.59 8.93 -4.40
N ASP A 169 -24.39 7.78 -3.73
CA ASP A 169 -23.35 6.79 -4.04
C ASP A 169 -23.57 6.05 -5.36
N LYS A 170 -23.49 6.79 -6.48
CA LYS A 170 -22.99 6.28 -7.75
C LYS A 170 -21.49 6.52 -7.81
N ALA A 171 -20.75 5.75 -7.02
CA ALA A 171 -19.41 5.37 -7.47
C ALA A 171 -19.61 4.70 -8.85
N SER A 172 -19.11 5.33 -9.90
CA SER A 172 -19.22 4.75 -11.24
C SER A 172 -18.56 3.37 -11.22
N ASN A 173 -19.35 2.31 -11.42
CA ASN A 173 -18.82 0.96 -11.66
C ASN A 173 -17.97 0.89 -12.95
N GLU A 174 -17.89 2.00 -13.69
CA GLU A 174 -17.11 2.14 -14.90
C GLU A 174 -15.61 2.16 -14.58
N LEU A 175 -14.94 1.12 -15.07
CA LEU A 175 -13.49 0.95 -14.98
C LEU A 175 -12.80 2.05 -15.81
N VAL A 176 -11.99 2.87 -15.14
CA VAL A 176 -11.24 3.95 -15.80
C VAL A 176 -10.27 3.34 -16.83
N LYS A 177 -10.49 3.67 -18.10
CA LYS A 177 -9.70 3.20 -19.24
C LYS A 177 -8.36 3.94 -19.32
N SER A 178 -7.39 3.36 -20.02
CA SER A 178 -6.18 4.10 -20.40
C SER A 178 -6.55 5.24 -21.34
N ARG A 179 -5.72 6.29 -21.37
CA ARG A 179 -5.90 7.45 -22.25
C ARG A 179 -4.58 7.88 -22.83
N LYS A 180 -4.61 8.43 -24.05
CA LYS A 180 -3.46 9.06 -24.70
C LYS A 180 -3.72 10.54 -24.96
N GLU A 181 -2.70 11.35 -24.75
CA GLU A 181 -2.62 12.74 -25.19
C GLU A 181 -1.34 12.89 -26.03
N ASN A 182 -1.42 13.51 -27.21
CA ASN A 182 -0.27 13.72 -28.11
C ASN A 182 0.58 12.43 -28.35
N GLY A 183 -0.12 11.31 -28.55
CA GLY A 183 0.47 9.99 -28.79
C GLY A 183 1.09 9.31 -27.57
N ARG A 184 0.87 9.81 -26.34
CA ARG A 184 1.48 9.31 -25.10
C ARG A 184 0.44 9.00 -24.05
N TYR A 185 0.64 7.90 -23.32
CA TYR A 185 -0.23 7.54 -22.22
C TYR A 185 -0.10 8.52 -21.05
N ILE A 186 -1.23 8.78 -20.37
CA ILE A 186 -1.32 9.67 -19.21
C ILE A 186 -1.74 8.91 -17.95
N ASN A 187 -1.38 9.42 -16.77
CA ASN A 187 -1.83 8.86 -15.50
C ASN A 187 -3.30 9.22 -15.22
N SER A 188 -4.24 8.43 -15.77
CA SER A 188 -5.68 8.68 -15.64
C SER A 188 -6.19 8.82 -14.19
N PHE A 189 -5.50 8.21 -13.21
CA PHE A 189 -5.91 8.17 -11.80
C PHE A 189 -5.29 9.27 -10.94
N ASN A 190 -4.26 9.94 -11.44
CA ASN A 190 -3.60 11.04 -10.75
C ASN A 190 -3.32 12.17 -11.75
N PRO A 191 -4.30 13.04 -12.00
CA PRO A 191 -4.14 14.21 -12.87
C PRO A 191 -3.07 15.20 -12.39
N LYS A 192 -2.58 15.04 -11.15
CA LYS A 192 -1.50 15.84 -10.56
C LYS A 192 -0.15 15.10 -10.57
N PHE A 193 -0.06 13.93 -11.20
CA PHE A 193 1.20 13.22 -11.38
C PHE A 193 2.21 14.14 -12.08
N LYS A 194 3.36 14.33 -11.45
CA LYS A 194 4.47 15.13 -11.99
C LYS A 194 5.72 14.29 -11.88
N PHE A 195 6.47 14.22 -12.98
CA PHE A 195 7.84 13.76 -12.92
C PHE A 195 8.65 14.67 -11.98
N PRO A 196 9.56 14.11 -11.16
CA PRO A 196 10.46 14.94 -10.37
C PRO A 196 11.27 15.84 -11.29
N SER A 197 11.48 17.10 -10.87
CA SER A 197 12.22 18.09 -11.66
C SER A 197 13.61 17.55 -12.01
N PRO A 198 14.03 17.53 -13.30
CA PRO A 198 15.35 17.02 -13.68
C PRO A 198 16.50 17.71 -12.95
N ALA A 199 16.38 19.02 -12.69
CA ALA A 199 17.37 19.77 -11.92
C ALA A 199 17.41 19.34 -10.44
N LEU A 200 16.26 19.03 -9.85
CA LEU A 200 16.17 18.58 -8.45
C LEU A 200 16.62 17.12 -8.29
N ALA A 201 16.31 16.25 -9.27
CA ALA A 201 16.81 14.88 -9.34
C ALA A 201 18.33 14.82 -9.57
N LEU A 202 18.88 15.69 -10.44
CA LEU A 202 20.33 15.82 -10.64
C LEU A 202 21.01 16.37 -9.38
N LYS A 203 20.45 17.43 -8.75
CA LYS A 203 20.97 17.95 -7.49
C LYS A 203 21.01 16.85 -6.44
N TRP A 204 19.90 16.13 -6.22
CA TRP A 204 19.85 15.00 -5.30
C TRP A 204 20.90 13.93 -5.65
N LYS A 205 21.04 13.53 -6.91
CA LYS A 205 22.04 12.53 -7.33
C LYS A 205 23.50 12.96 -7.03
N ILE A 206 23.77 14.26 -6.98
CA ILE A 206 25.10 14.81 -6.66
C ILE A 206 25.28 15.03 -5.15
N THR A 207 24.24 15.46 -4.43
CA THR A 207 24.34 15.88 -3.02
C THR A 207 23.85 14.86 -2.01
N ALA A 208 23.16 13.80 -2.43
CA ALA A 208 22.65 12.79 -1.52
C ALA A 208 23.79 11.89 -1.04
N LEU A 209 23.84 11.68 0.28
CA LEU A 209 24.67 10.66 0.89
C LEU A 209 24.17 9.28 0.45
N ASP A 210 25.10 8.36 0.22
CA ASP A 210 24.77 6.95 -0.01
C ASP A 210 24.28 6.32 1.31
N ASN A 211 22.97 6.30 1.46
CA ASN A 211 22.27 5.73 2.60
C ASN A 211 21.95 4.24 2.41
N THR A 212 22.36 3.61 1.30
CA THR A 212 22.04 2.21 1.00
C THR A 212 22.75 1.25 1.96
N GLN A 213 23.92 1.66 2.47
CA GLN A 213 24.84 0.90 3.34
C GLN A 213 25.02 -0.56 2.88
N LEU A 214 25.27 -0.74 1.59
CA LEU A 214 25.58 -2.05 1.03
C LEU A 214 26.90 -2.58 1.62
N PRO A 215 26.93 -3.82 2.13
CA PRO A 215 28.16 -4.42 2.64
C PRO A 215 29.24 -4.54 1.57
N SER A 216 30.46 -4.19 1.94
CA SER A 216 31.62 -4.22 1.03
C SER A 216 32.07 -5.63 0.65
N THR A 217 31.66 -6.66 1.41
CA THR A 217 32.10 -8.05 1.18
C THR A 217 30.96 -8.94 0.69
N LYS A 218 31.30 -9.88 -0.20
CA LYS A 218 30.36 -10.91 -0.67
C LYS A 218 29.85 -11.78 0.48
N GLN A 219 30.74 -12.18 1.41
CA GLN A 219 30.42 -13.07 2.52
C GLN A 219 29.39 -12.45 3.48
N GLU A 220 29.51 -11.16 3.77
CA GLU A 220 28.53 -10.45 4.60
C GLU A 220 27.17 -10.32 3.90
N LEU A 221 27.15 -10.01 2.59
CA LEU A 221 25.94 -10.04 1.78
C LEU A 221 25.31 -11.44 1.69
N ASP A 222 26.12 -12.50 1.60
CA ASP A 222 25.66 -13.89 1.55
C ASP A 222 25.06 -14.33 2.90
N ASN A 223 25.55 -13.80 4.03
CA ASN A 223 24.99 -14.02 5.36
C ASN A 223 23.67 -13.25 5.59
N ILE A 224 23.60 -11.97 5.17
CA ILE A 224 22.44 -11.10 5.40
C ILE A 224 21.30 -11.40 4.41
N LEU A 225 21.64 -11.65 3.16
CA LEU A 225 20.70 -11.82 2.04
C LEU A 225 21.18 -12.99 1.14
N PRO A 226 21.03 -14.24 1.62
CA PRO A 226 21.47 -15.43 0.90
C PRO A 226 20.68 -15.65 -0.38
N VAL A 227 21.34 -16.24 -1.37
CA VAL A 227 20.73 -16.66 -2.65
C VAL A 227 20.66 -18.19 -2.68
N ILE A 228 19.45 -18.71 -2.53
CA ILE A 228 19.14 -20.14 -2.66
C ILE A 228 19.28 -20.54 -4.13
N ARG A 229 19.82 -21.73 -4.36
CA ARG A 229 20.04 -22.34 -5.67
C ARG A 229 19.41 -23.72 -5.69
N TYR A 230 18.90 -24.10 -6.85
CA TYR A 230 18.43 -25.44 -7.16
C TYR A 230 19.42 -26.07 -8.12
N GLU A 231 19.76 -27.33 -7.89
CA GLU A 231 20.68 -28.05 -8.78
C GLU A 231 19.93 -28.68 -9.95
N LYS A 232 18.66 -29.04 -9.75
CA LYS A 232 17.89 -29.82 -10.71
C LYS A 232 16.55 -29.16 -11.05
N PRO A 233 16.15 -29.10 -12.34
CA PRO A 233 14.89 -28.48 -12.73
C PRO A 233 13.66 -29.06 -12.04
N GLU A 234 13.62 -30.36 -11.73
CA GLU A 234 12.50 -31.03 -11.04
C GLU A 234 12.19 -30.47 -9.63
N GLU A 235 13.12 -29.73 -9.03
CA GLU A 235 12.92 -29.03 -7.75
C GLU A 235 12.03 -27.79 -7.91
N LEU A 236 12.03 -27.17 -9.10
CA LEU A 236 11.21 -25.98 -9.40
C LEU A 236 9.73 -26.33 -9.60
N TYR A 237 9.40 -27.55 -10.02
CA TYR A 237 8.02 -27.95 -10.30
C TYR A 237 7.24 -28.29 -9.03
N LEU A 238 6.02 -27.75 -8.95
CA LEU A 238 5.02 -28.30 -8.03
C LEU A 238 4.55 -29.65 -8.59
N LYS A 239 4.72 -30.72 -7.80
CA LYS A 239 4.39 -32.12 -8.18
C LYS A 239 2.93 -32.51 -7.91
N LYS A 240 2.11 -31.56 -7.46
CA LYS A 240 0.69 -31.67 -7.13
C LYS A 240 -0.03 -30.42 -7.65
N PRO A 241 -1.36 -30.41 -7.77
CA PRO A 241 -2.13 -29.18 -7.91
C PRO A 241 -1.78 -28.16 -6.81
N GLY A 242 -1.95 -26.88 -7.10
CA GLY A 242 -1.56 -25.78 -6.22
C GLY A 242 -0.93 -24.59 -6.96
N LEU A 243 -0.50 -23.59 -6.19
CA LEU A 243 0.24 -22.42 -6.66
C LEU A 243 1.63 -22.39 -6.03
N ARG A 244 2.67 -22.31 -6.85
CA ARG A 244 4.07 -22.12 -6.44
C ARG A 244 4.59 -20.77 -6.92
N PHE A 245 5.35 -20.10 -6.07
CA PHE A 245 6.07 -18.86 -6.36
C PHE A 245 7.55 -19.01 -5.97
N ILE A 246 8.45 -18.53 -6.83
CA ILE A 246 9.90 -18.45 -6.56
C ILE A 246 10.38 -17.03 -6.87
N TRP A 247 10.99 -16.36 -5.88
CA TRP A 247 11.55 -15.03 -6.09
C TRP A 247 12.93 -15.10 -6.76
N ILE A 248 13.03 -14.72 -8.03
CA ILE A 248 14.32 -14.72 -8.75
C ILE A 248 15.18 -13.52 -8.29
N GLY A 249 14.53 -12.44 -7.88
CA GLY A 249 15.14 -11.20 -7.39
C GLY A 249 14.56 -9.98 -8.07
N HIS A 250 14.57 -8.83 -7.39
CA HIS A 250 13.91 -7.59 -7.82
C HIS A 250 12.41 -7.80 -8.05
N ALA A 251 11.86 -7.39 -9.19
CA ALA A 251 10.51 -7.72 -9.62
C ALA A 251 10.39 -9.13 -10.23
N SER A 252 11.49 -9.78 -10.60
CA SER A 252 11.47 -11.06 -11.29
C SER A 252 11.01 -12.21 -10.40
N CYS A 253 9.98 -12.92 -10.84
CA CYS A 253 9.51 -14.15 -10.21
C CYS A 253 9.18 -15.24 -11.24
N PHE A 254 9.28 -16.49 -10.79
CA PHE A 254 8.70 -17.65 -11.47
C PHE A 254 7.45 -18.08 -10.70
N VAL A 255 6.38 -18.36 -11.44
CA VAL A 255 5.09 -18.80 -10.87
C VAL A 255 4.60 -20.02 -11.64
N GLN A 256 4.16 -21.03 -10.91
CA GLN A 256 3.40 -22.16 -11.45
C GLN A 256 2.02 -22.16 -10.79
N MET A 257 0.97 -22.16 -11.61
CA MET A 257 -0.42 -22.37 -11.19
C MET A 257 -0.89 -23.64 -11.87
N ASN A 258 -1.02 -24.73 -11.12
CA ASN A 258 -1.33 -26.07 -11.65
C ASN A 258 -0.43 -26.46 -12.85
N ASN A 259 -0.98 -26.44 -14.07
CA ASN A 259 -0.32 -26.81 -15.33
C ASN A 259 0.24 -25.61 -16.11
N PHE A 260 0.09 -24.37 -15.62
CA PHE A 260 0.53 -23.13 -16.26
C PHE A 260 1.76 -22.55 -15.57
N ARG A 261 2.81 -22.27 -16.34
CA ARG A 261 4.11 -21.80 -15.83
C ARG A 261 4.52 -20.51 -16.52
N PHE A 262 4.82 -19.48 -15.73
CA PHE A 262 5.16 -18.17 -16.27
C PHE A 262 6.23 -17.45 -15.46
N LEU A 263 6.94 -16.54 -16.15
CA LEU A 263 7.77 -15.54 -15.51
C LEU A 263 7.05 -14.19 -15.51
N VAL A 264 7.32 -13.36 -14.51
CA VAL A 264 6.96 -11.94 -14.55
C VAL A 264 8.21 -11.09 -14.45
N ASP A 265 8.30 -10.05 -15.27
CA ASP A 265 9.41 -9.09 -15.36
C ASP A 265 10.82 -9.73 -15.25
N PRO A 266 11.18 -10.72 -16.10
CA PRO A 266 12.40 -11.50 -15.94
C PRO A 266 13.66 -10.72 -16.34
N VAL A 267 14.53 -10.44 -15.36
CA VAL A 267 15.85 -9.82 -15.57
C VAL A 267 16.97 -10.67 -14.97
N PHE A 268 17.68 -11.35 -15.86
CA PHE A 268 18.86 -12.18 -15.56
C PHE A 268 20.18 -11.42 -15.76
N SER A 269 20.19 -10.24 -16.40
CA SER A 269 21.40 -9.42 -16.56
C SER A 269 22.01 -8.96 -15.24
N GLU A 270 23.33 -8.72 -15.26
CA GLU A 270 24.08 -8.17 -14.12
C GLU A 270 23.80 -6.68 -13.90
N ARG A 271 23.60 -5.92 -14.99
CA ARG A 271 23.28 -4.48 -14.95
C ARG A 271 21.90 -4.18 -15.54
N CYS A 272 21.21 -3.23 -14.92
CA CYS A 272 20.01 -2.60 -15.47
C CYS A 272 20.44 -1.37 -16.28
N GLY A 273 20.34 -1.42 -17.62
CA GLY A 273 20.73 -0.29 -18.47
C GLY A 273 20.57 -0.52 -19.97
N ILE A 274 20.94 0.49 -20.75
CA ILE A 274 20.83 0.51 -22.22
C ILE A 274 21.72 -0.57 -22.86
N THR A 275 22.91 -0.76 -22.29
CA THR A 275 23.90 -1.78 -22.68
C THR A 275 24.32 -2.61 -21.45
N PRO A 276 24.88 -3.82 -21.63
CA PRO A 276 25.33 -4.67 -20.52
C PRO A 276 26.37 -4.04 -19.58
N SER A 277 27.07 -2.98 -20.01
CA SER A 277 28.08 -2.26 -19.21
C SER A 277 27.55 -1.00 -18.51
N THR A 278 26.31 -0.56 -18.80
CA THR A 278 25.74 0.70 -18.30
C THR A 278 24.70 0.49 -17.21
N GLY A 279 24.53 1.50 -16.35
CA GLY A 279 23.51 1.53 -15.29
C GLY A 279 23.81 0.64 -14.07
N PRO A 280 22.90 0.57 -13.09
CA PRO A 280 23.15 -0.07 -11.80
C PRO A 280 23.50 -1.56 -11.92
N LYS A 281 24.59 -1.98 -11.27
CA LYS A 281 24.94 -3.41 -11.11
C LYS A 281 24.18 -3.99 -9.92
N ARG A 282 23.64 -5.19 -10.08
CA ARG A 282 22.96 -5.90 -8.99
C ARG A 282 23.97 -6.36 -7.95
N PHE A 283 23.63 -6.20 -6.67
CA PHE A 283 24.46 -6.69 -5.56
C PHE A 283 24.11 -8.13 -5.16
N ARG A 284 22.95 -8.64 -5.58
CA ARG A 284 22.58 -10.07 -5.54
C ARG A 284 22.37 -10.62 -6.97
N PRO A 285 23.01 -11.74 -7.35
CA PRO A 285 22.76 -12.38 -8.65
C PRO A 285 21.32 -12.91 -8.73
N PRO A 286 20.75 -13.13 -9.94
CA PRO A 286 19.44 -13.77 -10.07
C PRO A 286 19.50 -15.18 -9.50
N ALA A 287 18.48 -15.60 -8.74
CA ALA A 287 18.48 -16.87 -8.01
C ALA A 287 18.33 -18.09 -8.92
N LEU A 288 17.60 -17.94 -10.02
CA LEU A 288 17.58 -18.88 -11.14
C LEU A 288 18.42 -18.32 -12.29
N ARG A 289 19.02 -19.20 -13.08
CA ARG A 289 19.57 -18.93 -14.42
C ARG A 289 18.51 -19.30 -15.45
N ILE A 290 18.62 -18.78 -16.67
CA ILE A 290 17.71 -19.16 -17.77
C ILE A 290 17.74 -20.67 -18.04
N ASN A 291 18.88 -21.33 -17.86
CA ASN A 291 19.02 -22.78 -18.03
C ASN A 291 18.40 -23.60 -16.89
N ASP A 292 18.16 -23.01 -15.72
CA ASP A 292 17.56 -23.72 -14.58
C ASP A 292 16.04 -23.87 -14.76
N LEU A 293 15.42 -23.00 -15.57
CA LEU A 293 13.98 -22.95 -15.80
C LEU A 293 13.43 -24.25 -16.43
N PRO A 294 12.13 -24.57 -16.20
CA PRO A 294 11.39 -25.61 -16.92
C PRO A 294 11.51 -25.51 -18.45
N ASP A 295 11.44 -26.65 -19.15
CA ASP A 295 11.34 -26.67 -20.62
C ASP A 295 9.95 -26.28 -21.12
N ASP A 296 8.91 -26.47 -20.31
CA ASP A 296 7.50 -26.17 -20.62
C ASP A 296 7.02 -24.85 -19.98
N LEU A 297 7.82 -23.78 -20.14
CA LEU A 297 7.45 -22.42 -19.78
C LEU A 297 6.45 -21.85 -20.80
N ASP A 298 5.26 -21.47 -20.34
CA ASP A 298 4.15 -21.07 -21.21
C ASP A 298 4.13 -19.59 -21.57
N ALA A 299 4.46 -18.73 -20.60
CA ALA A 299 4.28 -17.29 -20.75
C ALA A 299 5.33 -16.43 -20.03
N ILE A 300 5.47 -15.20 -20.53
CA ILE A 300 6.16 -14.10 -19.83
C ILE A 300 5.24 -12.90 -19.77
N LEU A 301 5.12 -12.31 -18.58
CA LEU A 301 4.30 -11.14 -18.30
C LEU A 301 5.23 -9.94 -18.04
N ILE A 302 5.05 -8.85 -18.80
CA ILE A 302 5.87 -7.63 -18.71
C ILE A 302 4.99 -6.45 -18.28
N SER A 303 5.21 -5.95 -17.07
CA SER A 303 4.39 -4.90 -16.45
C SER A 303 4.56 -3.55 -17.15
N HIS A 304 5.80 -3.20 -17.48
CA HIS A 304 6.17 -1.96 -18.15
C HIS A 304 7.58 -2.06 -18.77
N ASN A 305 8.03 -1.00 -19.43
CA ASN A 305 9.19 -1.07 -20.32
C ASN A 305 10.53 -0.61 -19.71
N HIS A 306 10.66 -0.38 -18.39
CA HIS A 306 11.94 0.01 -17.79
C HIS A 306 12.99 -1.13 -17.87
N PHE A 307 14.27 -0.79 -17.68
CA PHE A 307 15.38 -1.72 -17.97
C PHE A 307 15.53 -2.87 -16.96
N ASP A 308 15.00 -2.69 -15.75
CA ASP A 308 14.93 -3.63 -14.63
C ASP A 308 13.66 -4.50 -14.63
N HIS A 309 12.75 -4.28 -15.58
CA HIS A 309 11.56 -5.10 -15.80
C HIS A 309 11.54 -5.75 -17.20
N LEU A 310 12.10 -5.05 -18.20
CA LEU A 310 12.23 -5.53 -19.58
C LEU A 310 13.71 -5.50 -20.02
N ASP A 311 14.45 -6.55 -19.67
CA ASP A 311 15.86 -6.70 -20.07
C ASP A 311 16.01 -7.33 -21.45
N TYR A 312 16.76 -6.67 -22.33
CA TYR A 312 17.06 -7.16 -23.67
C TYR A 312 17.80 -8.50 -23.70
N SER A 313 18.77 -8.71 -22.80
CA SER A 313 19.58 -9.94 -22.79
C SER A 313 18.73 -11.13 -22.35
N SER A 314 17.86 -10.93 -21.37
CA SER A 314 16.87 -11.90 -20.92
C SER A 314 15.88 -12.23 -22.04
N VAL A 315 15.28 -11.23 -22.70
CA VAL A 315 14.36 -11.44 -23.83
C VAL A 315 15.02 -12.25 -24.95
N LYS A 316 16.23 -11.88 -25.38
CA LYS A 316 16.96 -12.57 -26.44
C LYS A 316 17.27 -14.03 -26.08
N SER A 317 17.60 -14.30 -24.83
CA SER A 317 18.00 -15.63 -24.36
C SER A 317 16.80 -16.55 -24.11
N LEU A 318 15.69 -16.01 -23.58
CA LEU A 318 14.44 -16.74 -23.41
C LEU A 318 13.80 -17.07 -24.77
N ASN A 319 13.72 -16.09 -25.69
CA ASN A 319 13.23 -16.34 -27.05
C ASN A 319 14.08 -17.37 -27.80
N ARG A 320 15.40 -17.40 -27.59
CA ARG A 320 16.29 -18.44 -28.13
C ARG A 320 15.99 -19.84 -27.56
N ARG A 321 15.64 -19.96 -26.27
CA ARG A 321 15.37 -21.27 -25.64
C ARG A 321 14.02 -21.84 -26.06
N TYR A 322 12.97 -21.02 -26.04
CA TYR A 322 11.58 -21.50 -26.18
C TYR A 322 10.93 -21.19 -27.54
N GLY A 323 11.43 -20.19 -28.27
CA GLY A 323 10.87 -19.74 -29.55
C GLY A 323 9.39 -19.35 -29.43
N GLU A 324 8.63 -19.61 -30.51
CA GLU A 324 7.21 -19.27 -30.63
C GLU A 324 6.28 -20.01 -29.65
N GLN A 325 6.77 -21.03 -28.92
CA GLN A 325 5.99 -21.70 -27.87
C GLN A 325 5.71 -20.75 -26.69
N LEU A 326 6.59 -19.78 -26.45
CA LEU A 326 6.52 -18.87 -25.32
C LEU A 326 5.71 -17.61 -25.67
N THR A 327 4.62 -17.37 -24.93
CA THR A 327 3.72 -16.24 -25.19
C THR A 327 4.10 -15.02 -24.33
N TRP A 328 4.38 -13.88 -24.97
CA TRP A 328 4.79 -12.65 -24.29
C TRP A 328 3.62 -11.68 -24.11
N PHE A 329 3.15 -11.48 -22.87
CA PHE A 329 2.10 -10.53 -22.52
C PHE A 329 2.68 -9.19 -22.07
N CYS A 330 2.19 -8.09 -22.63
CA CYS A 330 2.67 -6.75 -22.30
C CYS A 330 1.61 -5.65 -22.49
N GLY A 331 1.84 -4.48 -21.91
CA GLY A 331 1.02 -3.30 -22.16
C GLY A 331 1.19 -2.75 -23.58
N ARG A 332 0.08 -2.30 -24.19
CA ARG A 332 0.04 -1.71 -25.55
C ARG A 332 1.12 -0.65 -25.82
N GLY A 333 1.66 -0.64 -27.03
CA GLY A 333 2.78 0.19 -27.47
C GLY A 333 4.16 -0.46 -27.26
N THR A 334 4.23 -1.71 -26.79
CA THR A 334 5.46 -2.47 -26.54
C THR A 334 5.76 -3.50 -27.64
N ARG A 335 4.77 -3.99 -28.39
CA ARG A 335 4.92 -5.04 -29.43
C ARG A 335 6.01 -4.73 -30.44
N GLN A 336 6.10 -3.50 -30.94
CA GLN A 336 7.12 -3.14 -31.93
C GLN A 336 8.55 -3.32 -31.39
N TRP A 337 8.76 -3.14 -30.08
CA TRP A 337 10.05 -3.38 -29.45
C TRP A 337 10.44 -4.87 -29.49
N PHE A 338 9.46 -5.78 -29.34
CA PHE A 338 9.63 -7.23 -29.45
C PHE A 338 9.80 -7.70 -30.91
N LEU A 339 8.98 -7.19 -31.83
CA LEU A 339 9.07 -7.53 -33.27
C LEU A 339 10.42 -7.12 -33.86
N ASN A 340 10.95 -5.96 -33.47
CA ASN A 340 12.30 -5.50 -33.84
C ASN A 340 13.45 -6.38 -33.27
N ARG A 341 13.11 -7.44 -32.51
CA ARG A 341 14.03 -8.39 -31.87
C ARG A 341 13.68 -9.85 -32.22
N HIS A 342 12.85 -10.07 -33.24
CA HIS A 342 12.41 -11.39 -33.71
C HIS A 342 11.67 -12.21 -32.63
N VAL A 343 10.85 -11.53 -31.82
CA VAL A 343 9.89 -12.15 -30.89
C VAL A 343 8.50 -11.91 -31.46
N HIS A 344 7.84 -12.93 -31.99
CA HIS A 344 6.60 -12.78 -32.76
C HIS A 344 5.32 -13.16 -31.99
N ASN A 345 5.36 -14.22 -31.17
CA ASN A 345 4.29 -14.58 -30.24
C ASN A 345 4.18 -13.59 -29.04
N VAL A 346 3.64 -12.41 -29.34
CA VAL A 346 3.40 -11.31 -28.40
C VAL A 346 1.91 -10.98 -28.37
N VAL A 347 1.37 -10.75 -27.18
CA VAL A 347 0.01 -10.26 -26.93
C VAL A 347 0.12 -8.90 -26.25
N GLU A 348 -0.53 -7.89 -26.83
CA GLU A 348 -0.66 -6.57 -26.23
C GLU A 348 -2.06 -6.38 -25.65
N LEU A 349 -2.11 -5.92 -24.40
CA LEU A 349 -3.35 -5.66 -23.69
C LEU A 349 -3.42 -4.18 -23.28
N ASP A 350 -4.61 -3.60 -23.37
CA ASP A 350 -4.97 -2.37 -22.67
C ASP A 350 -5.38 -2.66 -21.22
N TRP A 351 -5.55 -1.61 -20.42
CA TRP A 351 -6.11 -1.78 -19.08
C TRP A 351 -7.51 -2.37 -19.14
N TRP A 352 -7.73 -3.39 -18.30
CA TRP A 352 -8.94 -4.20 -18.17
C TRP A 352 -9.24 -5.12 -19.35
N GLU A 353 -8.36 -5.20 -20.35
CA GLU A 353 -8.45 -6.25 -21.38
C GLU A 353 -7.98 -7.59 -20.80
N GLU A 354 -8.72 -8.64 -21.16
CA GLU A 354 -8.58 -10.00 -20.67
C GLU A 354 -8.25 -10.92 -21.85
N TYR A 355 -7.30 -11.82 -21.64
CA TYR A 355 -6.91 -12.84 -22.60
C TYR A 355 -7.12 -14.23 -22.00
N HIS A 356 -7.90 -15.06 -22.69
CA HIS A 356 -8.19 -16.43 -22.27
C HIS A 356 -7.30 -17.42 -23.05
N LEU A 357 -6.32 -18.00 -22.36
CA LEU A 357 -5.40 -19.00 -22.90
C LEU A 357 -6.04 -20.39 -22.85
N LEU A 358 -6.97 -20.66 -23.78
CA LEU A 358 -7.76 -21.89 -23.88
C LEU A 358 -6.98 -23.18 -23.62
N LYS A 359 -5.76 -23.31 -24.17
CA LYS A 359 -4.90 -24.51 -24.04
C LYS A 359 -4.47 -24.83 -22.60
N LYS A 360 -4.61 -23.88 -21.67
CA LYS A 360 -4.23 -23.98 -20.26
C LYS A 360 -5.39 -23.66 -19.32
N GLU A 361 -6.55 -23.28 -19.85
CA GLU A 361 -7.74 -22.83 -19.08
C GLU A 361 -7.46 -21.61 -18.17
N VAL A 362 -6.42 -20.82 -18.50
CA VAL A 362 -5.98 -19.64 -17.74
C VAL A 362 -6.49 -18.36 -18.36
N ASN A 363 -6.87 -17.41 -17.51
CA ASN A 363 -7.18 -16.03 -17.87
C ASN A 363 -6.07 -15.10 -17.38
N ILE A 364 -5.72 -14.12 -18.21
CA ILE A 364 -4.74 -13.08 -17.91
C ILE A 364 -5.37 -11.72 -18.21
N ALA A 365 -5.47 -10.86 -17.21
CA ALA A 365 -5.88 -9.46 -17.39
C ALA A 365 -4.70 -8.52 -17.19
N PHE A 366 -4.58 -7.52 -18.06
CA PHE A 366 -3.67 -6.39 -17.81
C PHE A 366 -4.43 -5.30 -17.04
N CYS A 367 -3.98 -5.03 -15.83
CA CYS A 367 -4.63 -4.16 -14.87
C CYS A 367 -3.89 -2.81 -14.77
N PRO A 368 -4.51 -1.73 -14.27
CA PRO A 368 -3.80 -0.46 -14.11
C PRO A 368 -2.71 -0.46 -13.04
N ALA A 369 -1.78 0.48 -13.20
CA ALA A 369 -0.80 0.90 -12.19
C ALA A 369 -0.59 2.43 -12.28
N GLN A 370 -0.15 3.08 -11.21
CA GLN A 370 0.27 4.49 -11.21
C GLN A 370 1.79 4.56 -11.40
N HIS A 371 2.23 4.52 -12.65
CA HIS A 371 3.65 4.57 -13.02
C HIS A 371 3.83 5.31 -14.35
N TRP A 372 4.87 4.97 -15.12
CA TRP A 372 5.21 5.57 -16.40
C TRP A 372 6.04 4.59 -17.24
N SER A 373 6.49 5.00 -18.43
CA SER A 373 7.34 4.16 -19.28
C SER A 373 8.36 4.99 -20.07
N ARG A 374 9.59 4.51 -20.21
CA ARG A 374 10.66 5.12 -21.02
C ARG A 374 11.84 4.16 -21.25
N ARG A 375 12.42 4.17 -22.45
CA ARG A 375 13.69 3.49 -22.77
C ARG A 375 14.71 4.37 -23.48
N SER A 376 14.30 5.51 -24.01
CA SER A 376 15.16 6.43 -24.75
C SER A 376 14.81 7.89 -24.43
N ALA A 377 15.56 8.84 -25.01
CA ALA A 377 15.28 10.25 -24.82
C ALA A 377 13.85 10.64 -25.28
N PHE A 378 13.29 9.96 -26.28
CA PHE A 378 12.13 10.41 -27.07
C PHE A 378 10.87 9.51 -26.98
N ASP A 379 10.86 8.49 -26.13
CA ASP A 379 9.77 7.50 -26.02
C ASP A 379 8.97 7.53 -24.71
N LEU A 380 9.15 8.57 -23.89
CA LEU A 380 8.38 8.78 -22.66
C LEU A 380 6.88 8.56 -22.90
N ASN A 381 6.31 7.60 -22.16
CA ASN A 381 4.93 7.16 -22.16
C ASN A 381 4.38 6.72 -23.52
N LYS A 382 5.22 6.26 -24.47
CA LYS A 382 4.74 5.69 -25.75
C LYS A 382 4.12 4.29 -25.60
N SER A 383 4.54 3.52 -24.59
CA SER A 383 3.92 2.25 -24.22
C SER A 383 3.21 2.35 -22.86
N LEU A 384 2.23 1.47 -22.64
CA LEU A 384 1.47 1.40 -21.41
C LEU A 384 2.27 0.67 -20.32
N TRP A 385 1.97 1.00 -19.07
CA TRP A 385 2.46 0.33 -17.85
C TRP A 385 1.25 -0.23 -17.10
N GLY A 386 1.44 -1.25 -16.26
CA GLY A 386 0.32 -1.87 -15.56
C GLY A 386 0.73 -2.95 -14.57
N SER A 387 -0.29 -3.63 -14.07
CA SER A 387 -0.24 -4.80 -13.21
C SER A 387 -0.86 -5.99 -13.96
N PHE A 388 -0.77 -7.21 -13.42
CA PHE A 388 -1.45 -8.39 -13.98
C PHE A 388 -2.33 -9.07 -12.93
N ALA A 389 -3.51 -9.50 -13.36
CA ALA A 389 -4.29 -10.52 -12.65
C ALA A 389 -4.29 -11.79 -13.50
N VAL A 390 -3.95 -12.93 -12.89
CA VAL A 390 -3.89 -14.25 -13.55
C VAL A 390 -4.77 -15.21 -12.75
N TRP A 391 -5.66 -15.95 -13.41
CA TRP A 391 -6.48 -16.95 -12.72
C TRP A 391 -6.84 -18.15 -13.58
N ASP A 392 -6.84 -19.32 -12.94
CA ASP A 392 -7.44 -20.55 -13.44
C ASP A 392 -8.72 -20.87 -12.64
N ALA A 393 -9.13 -22.14 -12.62
CA ALA A 393 -10.31 -22.59 -11.86
C ALA A 393 -10.11 -22.64 -10.33
N THR A 394 -8.87 -22.71 -9.82
CA THR A 394 -8.58 -22.93 -8.39
C THR A 394 -7.78 -21.82 -7.71
N HIS A 395 -6.95 -21.08 -8.46
CA HIS A 395 -6.06 -20.06 -7.92
C HIS A 395 -6.14 -18.73 -8.66
N LYS A 396 -5.88 -17.65 -7.91
CA LYS A 396 -5.75 -16.28 -8.42
C LYS A 396 -4.44 -15.65 -7.96
N PHE A 397 -3.61 -15.25 -8.92
CA PHE A 397 -2.37 -14.52 -8.69
C PHE A 397 -2.51 -13.05 -9.14
N TYR A 398 -1.91 -12.13 -8.39
CA TYR A 398 -1.79 -10.72 -8.78
C TYR A 398 -0.34 -10.25 -8.73
N PHE A 399 0.09 -9.52 -9.76
CA PHE A 399 1.39 -8.89 -9.82
C PHE A 399 1.20 -7.39 -9.96
N ALA A 400 1.62 -6.60 -8.97
CA ALA A 400 1.34 -5.17 -8.93
C ALA A 400 2.13 -4.35 -9.97
N GLY A 401 3.24 -4.88 -10.48
CA GLY A 401 4.24 -4.07 -11.20
C GLY A 401 4.80 -2.96 -10.32
N ASP A 402 5.48 -2.02 -10.96
CA ASP A 402 5.81 -0.75 -10.31
C ASP A 402 4.59 0.15 -10.26
N THR A 403 4.35 0.75 -9.10
CA THR A 403 3.24 1.67 -8.89
C THR A 403 3.48 2.55 -7.67
N GLY A 404 3.08 3.82 -7.75
CA GLY A 404 2.75 4.63 -6.59
C GLY A 404 1.34 4.31 -6.09
N TYR A 405 0.93 4.88 -4.96
CA TYR A 405 -0.42 4.70 -4.44
C TYR A 405 -1.37 5.84 -4.86
N THR A 406 -2.65 5.50 -5.07
CA THR A 406 -3.70 6.42 -5.54
C THR A 406 -4.71 6.73 -4.41
N HIS A 407 -4.44 7.75 -3.58
CA HIS A 407 -5.27 8.02 -2.39
C HIS A 407 -6.73 8.42 -2.68
N ASN A 408 -7.01 9.14 -3.78
CA ASN A 408 -8.36 9.67 -4.05
C ASN A 408 -9.29 8.64 -4.71
N ILE A 409 -8.76 7.81 -5.62
CA ILE A 409 -9.47 6.73 -6.31
C ILE A 409 -8.52 5.54 -6.32
N SER A 410 -8.64 4.63 -5.35
CA SER A 410 -7.76 3.46 -5.28
C SER A 410 -8.05 2.50 -6.43
N ILE A 411 -7.14 2.45 -7.39
CA ILE A 411 -7.17 1.50 -8.51
C ILE A 411 -7.21 0.06 -8.02
N PHE A 412 -6.52 -0.19 -6.90
CA PHE A 412 -6.39 -1.50 -6.28
C PHE A 412 -7.73 -2.01 -5.74
N ARG A 413 -8.63 -1.12 -5.28
CA ARG A 413 -10.01 -1.52 -4.90
C ARG A 413 -10.85 -1.94 -6.09
N HIS A 414 -10.68 -1.31 -7.25
CA HIS A 414 -11.34 -1.75 -8.47
C HIS A 414 -10.81 -3.12 -8.94
N ILE A 415 -9.49 -3.33 -8.86
CA ILE A 415 -8.84 -4.63 -9.14
C ILE A 415 -9.35 -5.72 -8.18
N GLY A 416 -9.36 -5.46 -6.87
CA GLY A 416 -9.85 -6.39 -5.84
C GLY A 416 -11.36 -6.64 -5.88
N LYS A 417 -12.15 -5.69 -6.39
CA LYS A 417 -13.59 -5.86 -6.65
C LYS A 417 -13.85 -6.70 -7.90
N LYS A 418 -13.08 -6.50 -8.98
CA LYS A 418 -13.29 -7.19 -10.27
C LYS A 418 -12.72 -8.62 -10.27
N TYR A 419 -11.48 -8.78 -9.81
CA TYR A 419 -10.75 -10.04 -9.94
C TYR A 419 -10.52 -10.76 -8.60
N GLY A 420 -10.39 -10.01 -7.51
CA GLY A 420 -10.14 -10.55 -6.17
C GLY A 420 -11.31 -11.34 -5.56
N PRO A 421 -11.11 -12.01 -4.42
CA PRO A 421 -9.86 -12.08 -3.65
C PRO A 421 -8.76 -12.87 -4.38
N PHE A 422 -7.50 -12.48 -4.19
CA PHE A 422 -6.35 -13.20 -4.73
C PHE A 422 -5.78 -14.17 -3.69
N ASP A 423 -5.25 -15.30 -4.12
CA ASP A 423 -4.57 -16.26 -3.25
C ASP A 423 -3.16 -15.77 -2.89
N LEU A 424 -2.43 -15.31 -3.91
CA LEU A 424 -1.11 -14.72 -3.75
C LEU A 424 -0.99 -13.41 -4.55
N SER A 425 -0.33 -12.41 -3.97
CA SER A 425 0.10 -11.22 -4.70
C SER A 425 1.59 -10.92 -4.54
N ALA A 426 2.25 -10.57 -5.64
CA ALA A 426 3.59 -9.99 -5.63
C ALA A 426 3.47 -8.46 -5.70
N ILE A 427 3.95 -7.76 -4.66
CA ILE A 427 3.76 -6.31 -4.48
C ILE A 427 5.13 -5.66 -4.18
N PRO A 428 5.53 -4.57 -4.86
CA PRO A 428 6.79 -3.90 -4.61
C PRO A 428 6.85 -3.31 -3.20
N ILE A 429 8.02 -3.39 -2.57
CA ILE A 429 8.29 -2.78 -1.26
C ILE A 429 9.56 -1.91 -1.22
N GLY A 430 10.33 -1.84 -2.32
CA GLY A 430 11.57 -1.05 -2.43
C GLY A 430 11.49 0.04 -3.51
N ALA A 431 12.56 0.82 -3.62
CA ALA A 431 12.70 2.01 -4.47
C ALA A 431 11.85 3.23 -4.06
N TYR A 432 11.61 3.42 -2.75
CA TYR A 432 10.66 4.41 -2.25
C TYR A 432 11.28 5.67 -1.62
N GLU A 433 12.60 5.74 -1.36
CA GLU A 433 13.23 6.97 -0.84
C GLU A 433 14.06 7.75 -1.88
N PRO A 434 13.98 9.10 -1.89
CA PRO A 434 13.21 9.94 -0.99
C PRO A 434 11.74 10.05 -1.41
N ARG A 435 10.82 10.00 -0.43
CA ARG A 435 9.36 10.06 -0.69
C ARG A 435 8.93 11.18 -1.65
N TRP A 436 9.43 12.40 -1.50
CA TRP A 436 9.06 13.54 -2.37
C TRP A 436 9.36 13.31 -3.87
N MET A 437 10.29 12.41 -4.19
CA MET A 437 10.63 12.02 -5.57
C MET A 437 9.85 10.77 -6.00
N MET A 438 9.75 9.78 -5.10
CA MET A 438 9.31 8.43 -5.45
C MET A 438 7.82 8.19 -5.23
N GLU A 439 7.12 8.92 -4.34
CA GLU A 439 5.73 8.62 -3.93
C GLU A 439 4.72 8.50 -5.07
N ALA A 440 4.93 9.28 -6.14
CA ALA A 440 4.06 9.25 -7.31
C ALA A 440 4.18 7.95 -8.12
N GLN A 441 5.29 7.23 -8.00
CA GLN A 441 5.71 6.14 -8.90
C GLN A 441 6.11 4.82 -8.20
N HIS A 442 6.48 4.85 -6.92
CA HIS A 442 6.77 3.68 -6.09
C HIS A 442 6.13 3.80 -4.70
N VAL A 443 5.44 2.73 -4.28
CA VAL A 443 4.89 2.59 -2.94
C VAL A 443 5.97 2.35 -1.88
N SER A 444 5.76 2.97 -0.73
CA SER A 444 6.39 2.59 0.53
C SER A 444 5.81 1.26 1.04
N PRO A 445 6.47 0.57 1.99
CA PRO A 445 5.93 -0.66 2.57
C PRO A 445 4.56 -0.51 3.25
N ASP A 446 4.19 0.66 3.78
CA ASP A 446 2.83 0.88 4.32
C ASP A 446 1.77 0.89 3.22
N GLU A 447 2.04 1.61 2.13
CA GLU A 447 1.17 1.66 0.95
C GLU A 447 1.11 0.29 0.25
N ALA A 448 2.19 -0.47 0.24
CA ALA A 448 2.20 -1.85 -0.24
C ALA A 448 1.22 -2.73 0.55
N VAL A 449 1.21 -2.64 1.89
CA VAL A 449 0.21 -3.36 2.71
C VAL A 449 -1.20 -2.82 2.47
N GLN A 450 -1.36 -1.53 2.14
CA GLN A 450 -2.66 -1.01 1.68
C GLN A 450 -3.10 -1.60 0.34
N ILE A 451 -2.18 -1.84 -0.61
CA ILE A 451 -2.46 -2.56 -1.87
C ILE A 451 -2.93 -3.99 -1.54
N HIS A 452 -2.23 -4.72 -0.67
CA HIS A 452 -2.61 -6.07 -0.23
C HIS A 452 -4.07 -6.13 0.28
N ILE A 453 -4.47 -5.17 1.11
CA ILE A 453 -5.86 -5.03 1.60
C ILE A 453 -6.82 -4.69 0.46
N ASP A 454 -6.51 -3.68 -0.35
CA ASP A 454 -7.41 -3.15 -1.38
C ASP A 454 -7.65 -4.15 -2.53
N VAL A 455 -6.63 -4.93 -2.93
CA VAL A 455 -6.80 -6.03 -3.90
C VAL A 455 -7.43 -7.29 -3.29
N ARG A 456 -7.63 -7.31 -1.95
CA ARG A 456 -8.20 -8.43 -1.18
C ARG A 456 -7.35 -9.70 -1.30
N SER A 457 -6.04 -9.57 -1.13
CA SER A 457 -5.12 -10.71 -1.20
C SER A 457 -5.12 -11.53 0.09
N LYS A 458 -5.11 -12.86 0.00
CA LYS A 458 -4.96 -13.77 1.15
C LYS A 458 -3.50 -13.80 1.64
N LYS A 459 -2.55 -13.84 0.71
CA LYS A 459 -1.11 -13.84 0.95
C LYS A 459 -0.39 -12.87 0.02
N SER A 460 0.71 -12.27 0.45
CA SER A 460 1.55 -11.45 -0.43
C SER A 460 3.03 -11.60 -0.14
N ILE A 461 3.85 -11.41 -1.18
CA ILE A 461 5.31 -11.46 -1.12
C ILE A 461 5.88 -10.13 -1.61
N GLY A 462 6.81 -9.58 -0.84
CA GLY A 462 7.48 -8.32 -1.14
C GLY A 462 8.53 -8.47 -2.23
N ILE A 463 8.36 -7.77 -3.35
CA ILE A 463 9.27 -7.72 -4.50
C ILE A 463 9.92 -6.32 -4.64
N HIS A 464 10.69 -6.10 -5.71
CA HIS A 464 11.32 -4.81 -6.04
C HIS A 464 12.32 -4.29 -4.98
N TRP A 465 12.94 -5.19 -4.22
CA TRP A 465 13.94 -4.85 -3.19
C TRP A 465 15.14 -5.81 -3.22
N GLY A 466 16.16 -5.54 -2.39
CA GLY A 466 17.25 -6.48 -2.10
C GLY A 466 18.13 -6.90 -3.30
N THR A 467 18.09 -6.18 -4.42
CA THR A 467 18.74 -6.64 -5.67
C THR A 467 19.55 -5.55 -6.36
N TRP A 468 18.97 -4.37 -6.56
CA TRP A 468 19.65 -3.15 -7.02
C TRP A 468 19.44 -2.02 -6.01
N ALA A 469 20.42 -1.13 -5.92
CA ALA A 469 20.25 0.18 -5.29
C ALA A 469 19.73 1.15 -6.36
N LEU A 470 18.40 1.27 -6.47
CA LEU A 470 17.71 2.19 -7.40
C LEU A 470 17.28 3.50 -6.73
N ALA A 471 17.38 3.56 -5.40
CA ALA A 471 16.88 4.59 -4.52
C ALA A 471 17.77 4.68 -3.27
N ASN A 472 17.40 5.53 -2.30
CA ASN A 472 18.26 5.85 -1.15
C ASN A 472 17.85 5.20 0.18
N GLU A 473 16.90 4.27 0.22
CA GLU A 473 16.67 3.50 1.44
C GLU A 473 17.83 2.54 1.74
N TYR A 474 18.07 2.28 3.03
CA TYR A 474 18.99 1.22 3.47
C TYR A 474 18.49 -0.14 2.95
N PHE A 475 19.39 -0.97 2.40
CA PHE A 475 18.97 -2.15 1.61
C PHE A 475 18.14 -3.20 2.37
N MET A 476 18.26 -3.26 3.71
CA MET A 476 17.44 -4.11 4.59
C MET A 476 16.37 -3.33 5.38
N GLU A 477 16.08 -2.09 5.01
CA GLU A 477 14.93 -1.34 5.54
C GLU A 477 13.57 -1.86 5.03
N PRO A 478 13.38 -2.21 3.72
CA PRO A 478 12.07 -2.62 3.21
C PRO A 478 11.41 -3.76 3.99
N PRO A 479 12.08 -4.87 4.36
CA PRO A 479 11.46 -5.93 5.17
C PRO A 479 11.07 -5.47 6.57
N LYS A 480 11.88 -4.60 7.20
CA LYS A 480 11.62 -4.08 8.55
C LYS A 480 10.40 -3.16 8.56
N LYS A 481 10.32 -2.23 7.60
CA LYS A 481 9.15 -1.36 7.41
C LYS A 481 7.91 -2.17 6.99
N LEU A 482 8.04 -3.22 6.18
CA LEU A 482 6.93 -4.13 5.85
C LEU A 482 6.38 -4.84 7.10
N ALA A 483 7.23 -5.49 7.89
CA ALA A 483 6.81 -6.19 9.10
C ALA A 483 6.09 -5.25 10.08
N HIS A 484 6.59 -4.02 10.24
CA HIS A 484 5.93 -2.99 11.04
C HIS A 484 4.58 -2.57 10.42
N ALA A 485 4.47 -2.39 9.10
CA ALA A 485 3.22 -2.03 8.43
C ALA A 485 2.13 -3.12 8.51
N VAL A 486 2.52 -4.39 8.44
CA VAL A 486 1.62 -5.54 8.61
C VAL A 486 1.06 -5.56 10.05
N GLN A 487 1.94 -5.36 11.04
CA GLN A 487 1.56 -5.28 12.45
C GLN A 487 0.70 -4.03 12.75
N SER A 488 1.05 -2.86 12.20
CA SER A 488 0.35 -1.59 12.44
C SER A 488 -1.02 -1.51 11.76
N LYS A 489 -1.34 -2.43 10.84
CA LYS A 489 -2.68 -2.61 10.25
C LYS A 489 -3.42 -3.85 10.81
N LEU A 490 -2.93 -4.44 11.91
CA LEU A 490 -3.49 -5.64 12.58
C LEU A 490 -3.68 -6.87 11.69
N LEU A 491 -2.88 -7.00 10.64
CA LEU A 491 -2.93 -8.18 9.79
C LEU A 491 -2.17 -9.34 10.45
N ASN A 492 -2.49 -10.57 10.05
CA ASN A 492 -1.71 -11.74 10.43
C ASN A 492 -0.26 -11.55 9.92
N SER A 493 0.76 -11.78 10.75
CA SER A 493 2.17 -11.59 10.35
C SER A 493 2.59 -12.43 9.15
N SER A 494 1.88 -13.52 8.85
CA SER A 494 2.09 -14.35 7.67
C SER A 494 1.26 -13.93 6.44
N SER A 495 0.46 -12.85 6.50
CA SER A 495 -0.38 -12.42 5.37
C SER A 495 0.41 -11.67 4.30
N PHE A 496 1.47 -10.95 4.68
CA PHE A 496 2.38 -10.30 3.74
C PHE A 496 3.80 -10.41 4.29
N ILE A 497 4.63 -11.20 3.61
CA ILE A 497 5.99 -11.53 4.01
C ILE A 497 7.02 -11.09 2.96
N VAL A 498 8.30 -11.20 3.30
CA VAL A 498 9.38 -11.33 2.31
C VAL A 498 9.86 -12.77 2.30
N VAL A 499 10.49 -13.17 1.20
CA VAL A 499 11.22 -14.44 1.05
C VAL A 499 12.65 -14.13 0.63
N LYS A 500 13.58 -15.08 0.75
CA LYS A 500 14.96 -14.95 0.24
C LYS A 500 15.00 -15.08 -1.27
N HIS A 501 16.08 -14.61 -1.89
CA HIS A 501 16.34 -14.89 -3.31
C HIS A 501 16.40 -16.39 -3.53
N GLY A 502 15.54 -16.90 -4.40
CA GLY A 502 15.40 -18.32 -4.73
C GLY A 502 14.54 -19.11 -3.76
N GLU A 503 13.92 -18.53 -2.75
CA GLU A 503 13.04 -19.26 -1.85
C GLU A 503 11.72 -19.61 -2.53
N VAL A 504 11.32 -20.88 -2.42
CA VAL A 504 10.03 -21.42 -2.85
C VAL A 504 8.95 -21.11 -1.82
N PHE A 505 7.83 -20.59 -2.28
CA PHE A 505 6.61 -20.42 -1.50
C PHE A 505 5.44 -21.13 -2.20
N ASP A 506 4.87 -22.13 -1.52
CA ASP A 506 3.79 -22.97 -2.05
C ASP A 506 2.47 -22.71 -1.32
N LEU A 507 1.38 -22.71 -2.08
CA LEU A 507 0.00 -22.75 -1.60
C LEU A 507 -0.69 -24.01 -2.17
N PRO A 508 -1.44 -24.76 -1.35
CA PRO A 508 -2.21 -25.92 -1.79
C PRO A 508 -3.46 -25.54 -2.61
#